data_AF-A0A349QVB6-F1
#
_entry.id   AF-A0A349QVB6-F1
#
_cell.length_a   1.000
_cell.length_b   1.000
_cell.length_c   1.000
_cell.angle_alpha   90.00
_cell.angle_beta   90.00
_cell.angle_gamma   90.00
#
_symmetry.space_group_name_H-M   'P 1'
#
loop_
_entity.id
_entity.type
_entity.pdbx_description
1 polymer ?
#
loop_
_entity_poly.entity_id
_entity_poly.type
_entity_poly.pdbx_seq_one_letter_code
_entity_poly.pdbx_strand_id
1 'polypeptide(L)'
;APSRKNDPSVFFPWKKLAERGFGIWYDEGQLVAPPDSFNAIDALKIIGYDTSNLKAAIVAFKRKFVVRDTTPELTIYDKSVLYNIYKKY
;
A
#
# COMPACT_ATOMS: atom_id res chain seq x y z
N ALA A 1 -10.06 -17.79 22.21
CA ALA A 1 -10.55 -16.98 21.08
C ALA A 1 -9.42 -16.72 20.09
N PRO A 2 -9.25 -17.52 19.03
CA PRO A 2 -8.22 -17.29 18.02
C PRO A 2 -8.82 -16.91 16.66
N SER A 3 -7.97 -16.36 15.79
CA SER A 3 -8.23 -16.02 14.38
C SER A 3 -8.89 -14.66 14.14
N ARG A 4 -8.08 -13.61 14.38
CA ARG A 4 -8.25 -12.30 13.72
C ARG A 4 -8.36 -12.54 12.21
N LYS A 5 -9.55 -12.23 11.70
CA LYS A 5 -9.98 -12.13 10.31
C LYS A 5 -8.80 -12.01 9.32
N ASN A 6 -8.54 -13.09 8.58
CA ASN A 6 -7.67 -13.07 7.41
C ASN A 6 -8.19 -11.94 6.51
N ASP A 7 -7.35 -10.97 6.16
CA ASP A 7 -7.70 -9.85 5.29
C ASP A 7 -8.52 -10.35 4.09
N PRO A 8 -9.51 -9.57 3.62
CA PRO A 8 -10.31 -10.00 2.51
C PRO A 8 -9.37 -10.40 1.36
N SER A 9 -9.63 -11.60 0.83
CA SER A 9 -8.76 -12.31 -0.12
C SER A 9 -8.24 -11.37 -1.22
N VAL A 10 -7.12 -11.71 -1.84
CA VAL A 10 -6.47 -10.97 -2.94
C VAL A 10 -7.46 -10.56 -4.07
N PHE A 11 -8.58 -11.27 -4.20
CA PHE A 11 -9.69 -10.98 -5.11
C PHE A 11 -10.65 -9.87 -4.65
N PHE A 12 -10.43 -9.28 -3.48
CA PHE A 12 -11.32 -8.27 -2.93
C PHE A 12 -11.21 -6.99 -3.77
N PRO A 13 -12.33 -6.45 -4.28
CA PRO A 13 -12.31 -5.40 -5.28
C PRO A 13 -12.14 -4.03 -4.62
N TRP A 14 -11.01 -3.83 -3.92
CA TRP A 14 -10.67 -2.56 -3.25
C TRP A 14 -10.75 -1.36 -4.21
N LYS A 15 -10.36 -1.55 -5.48
CA LYS A 15 -10.56 -0.57 -6.55
C LYS A 15 -12.03 -0.16 -6.71
N LYS A 16 -12.95 -1.13 -6.83
CA LYS A 16 -14.39 -0.86 -7.04
C LYS A 16 -15.05 -0.20 -5.82
N LEU A 17 -14.50 -0.41 -4.62
CA LEU A 17 -14.97 0.25 -3.41
C LEU A 17 -14.51 1.71 -3.39
N ALA A 18 -13.24 1.97 -3.69
CA ALA A 18 -12.72 3.33 -3.74
C ALA A 18 -13.36 4.17 -4.86
N GLU A 19 -13.66 3.57 -6.02
CA GLU A 19 -14.46 4.21 -7.09
C GLU A 19 -15.86 4.62 -6.61
N ARG A 20 -16.41 3.91 -5.62
CA ARG A 20 -17.69 4.24 -4.98
C ARG A 20 -17.55 5.14 -3.75
N GLY A 21 -16.36 5.69 -3.50
CA GLY A 21 -16.09 6.58 -2.36
C GLY A 21 -15.76 5.85 -1.06
N PHE A 22 -15.52 4.53 -1.09
CA PHE A 22 -15.20 3.74 0.10
C PHE A 22 -13.71 3.39 0.16
N GLY A 23 -12.99 4.07 1.05
CA GLY A 23 -11.58 3.83 1.34
C GLY A 23 -10.61 4.56 0.39
N ILE A 24 -9.31 4.43 0.69
CA ILE A 24 -8.24 5.08 -0.09
C ILE A 24 -7.66 4.05 -1.06
N TRP A 25 -7.61 4.43 -2.34
CA TRP A 25 -6.98 3.67 -3.41
C TRP A 25 -6.12 4.60 -4.27
N TYR A 26 -5.05 4.06 -4.84
CA TYR A 26 -4.15 4.83 -5.70
C TYR A 26 -4.72 4.98 -7.10
N ASP A 27 -4.40 6.09 -7.75
CA ASP A 27 -4.74 6.32 -9.16
C ASP A 27 -3.68 5.69 -10.07
N GLU A 28 -4.01 4.56 -10.70
CA GLU A 28 -3.13 3.87 -11.67
C GLU A 28 -2.70 4.81 -12.82
N GLY A 29 -3.56 5.74 -13.23
CA GLY A 29 -3.28 6.73 -14.29
C GLY A 29 -2.47 7.96 -13.83
N GLN A 30 -2.25 8.13 -12.52
CA GLN A 30 -1.48 9.24 -11.95
C GLN A 30 -0.32 8.75 -11.06
N LEU A 31 0.23 7.58 -11.38
CA LEU A 31 1.44 7.10 -10.72
C LEU A 31 2.63 7.96 -11.15
N VAL A 32 3.15 8.75 -10.21
CA VAL A 32 4.34 9.57 -10.40
C VAL A 32 5.51 8.91 -9.68
N ALA A 33 6.71 9.02 -10.24
CA ALA A 33 7.93 8.62 -9.53
C ALA A 33 8.07 9.47 -8.24
N PRO A 34 8.31 8.86 -7.08
CA PRO A 34 8.56 9.63 -5.88
C PRO A 34 9.85 10.45 -6.04
N PRO A 35 9.91 11.67 -5.49
CA PRO A 35 11.14 12.45 -5.45
C PRO A 35 12.23 11.71 -4.64
N ASP A 36 13.51 11.98 -4.89
CA ASP A 36 14.62 11.34 -4.17
C ASP A 36 14.58 11.57 -2.65
N SER A 37 13.98 12.69 -2.22
CA SER A 37 13.76 13.00 -0.79
C SER A 37 12.60 12.21 -0.16
N PHE A 38 11.89 11.37 -0.92
CA PHE A 38 10.77 10.59 -0.42
C PHE A 38 11.24 9.44 0.47
N ASN A 39 10.84 9.48 1.74
CA ASN A 39 11.08 8.39 2.66
C ASN A 39 9.89 7.43 2.70
N ALA A 40 10.07 6.25 2.09
CA ALA A 40 9.05 5.21 2.06
C ALA A 40 8.68 4.71 3.48
N ILE A 41 9.61 4.78 4.44
CA ILE A 41 9.40 4.34 5.82
C ILE A 41 8.40 5.28 6.51
N ASP A 42 8.63 6.58 6.42
CA ASP A 42 7.72 7.58 6.99
C ASP A 42 6.35 7.51 6.34
N ALA A 43 6.28 7.33 5.01
CA ALA A 43 5.02 7.15 4.30
C ALA A 43 4.23 5.94 4.83
N LEU A 44 4.88 4.79 5.00
CA LEU A 44 4.25 3.60 5.58
C LEU A 44 3.72 3.87 7.00
N LYS A 45 4.50 4.58 7.83
CA LYS A 45 4.11 4.95 9.19
C LYS A 45 2.90 5.89 9.21
N ILE A 46 2.88 6.89 8.33
CA ILE A 46 1.79 7.87 8.22
C ILE A 46 0.49 7.20 7.75
N ILE A 47 0.59 6.24 6.83
CA ILE A 47 -0.56 5.42 6.40
C ILE A 47 -1.08 4.50 7.54
N GLY A 48 -0.26 4.26 8.56
CA GLY A 48 -0.62 3.48 9.74
C GLY A 48 -0.07 2.04 9.74
N TYR A 49 0.95 1.75 8.91
CA TYR A 49 1.67 0.48 8.99
C TYR A 49 2.71 0.48 10.10
N ASP A 50 2.93 -0.70 10.68
CA ASP A 50 3.96 -0.90 11.71
C ASP A 50 5.36 -0.98 11.08
N THR A 51 6.12 0.11 11.19
CA THR A 51 7.50 0.20 10.69
C THR A 51 8.54 -0.47 11.59
N SER A 52 8.17 -0.98 12.77
CA SER A 52 9.09 -1.78 13.60
C SER A 52 9.53 -3.06 12.88
N ASN A 53 8.69 -3.59 11.97
CA ASN A 53 9.06 -4.64 11.02
C ASN A 53 8.83 -4.18 9.57
N LEU A 54 9.81 -3.47 9.03
CA LEU A 54 9.81 -2.95 7.65
C LEU A 54 9.45 -4.00 6.60
N LYS A 55 10.03 -5.20 6.70
CA LYS A 55 9.75 -6.28 5.73
C LYS A 55 8.27 -6.68 5.78
N ALA A 56 7.71 -6.84 6.97
CA ALA A 56 6.29 -7.17 7.14
C ALA A 56 5.38 -6.03 6.65
N ALA A 57 5.74 -4.76 6.93
CA ALA A 57 5.00 -3.60 6.45
C ALA A 57 4.95 -3.53 4.91
N ILE A 58 6.10 -3.74 4.25
CA ILE A 58 6.18 -3.77 2.79
C ILE A 58 5.31 -4.89 2.23
N VAL A 59 5.40 -6.10 2.78
CA VAL A 59 4.58 -7.24 2.32
C VAL A 59 3.08 -6.95 2.52
N ALA A 60 2.68 -6.40 3.65
CA ALA A 60 1.28 -6.04 3.92
C ALA A 60 0.77 -4.98 2.94
N PHE A 61 1.57 -3.94 2.69
CA PHE A 61 1.28 -2.91 1.70
C PHE A 61 1.09 -3.51 0.30
N LYS A 62 2.04 -4.35 -0.13
CA LYS A 62 1.97 -4.99 -1.44
C LYS A 62 0.79 -5.94 -1.59
N ARG A 63 0.45 -6.71 -0.55
CA ARG A 63 -0.75 -7.56 -0.54
C ARG A 63 -2.03 -6.77 -0.79
N LYS A 64 -2.11 -5.56 -0.27
CA LYS A 64 -3.30 -4.70 -0.40
C LYS A 64 -3.36 -4.00 -1.76
N PHE A 65 -2.25 -3.45 -2.24
CA PHE A 65 -2.26 -2.55 -3.40
C PHE A 65 -1.64 -3.15 -4.68
N VAL A 66 -0.57 -3.92 -4.57
CA VAL A 66 0.18 -4.42 -5.72
C VAL A 66 -0.33 -5.78 -6.17
N VAL A 67 -0.71 -6.65 -5.22
CA VAL A 67 -1.32 -7.98 -5.38
C VAL A 67 -0.44 -9.02 -6.10
N ARG A 68 0.37 -8.60 -7.09
CA ARG A 68 1.19 -9.44 -7.97
C ARG A 68 2.52 -9.87 -7.35
N ASP A 69 3.06 -9.08 -6.44
CA ASP A 69 4.36 -9.32 -5.84
C ASP A 69 4.28 -9.11 -4.33
N THR A 70 4.86 -10.01 -3.55
CA THR A 70 4.91 -9.91 -2.07
C THR A 70 6.33 -10.01 -1.55
N THR A 71 7.32 -9.62 -2.36
CA THR A 71 8.70 -9.55 -1.89
C THR A 71 8.82 -8.44 -0.84
N PRO A 72 9.68 -8.62 0.17
CA PRO A 72 9.87 -7.64 1.25
C PRO A 72 10.72 -6.43 0.83
N GLU A 73 10.70 -6.06 -0.45
CA GLU A 73 11.52 -5.00 -1.05
C GLU A 73 10.65 -4.05 -1.88
N LEU A 74 10.90 -2.74 -1.83
CA LEU A 74 10.11 -1.77 -2.59
C LEU A 74 10.76 -1.50 -3.95
N THR A 75 10.10 -1.92 -5.03
CA THR A 75 10.43 -1.55 -6.40
C THR A 75 10.04 -0.11 -6.70
N ILE A 76 10.51 0.44 -7.82
CA ILE A 76 10.15 1.81 -8.26
C ILE A 76 8.63 1.96 -8.37
N TYR A 77 7.95 0.95 -8.92
CA TYR A 77 6.49 0.92 -9.01
C TYR A 77 5.83 0.96 -7.63
N ASP A 78 6.30 0.14 -6.68
CA ASP A 78 5.76 0.10 -5.32
C ASP A 78 5.90 1.45 -4.61
N LYS A 79 7.05 2.11 -4.81
CA LYS A 79 7.30 3.45 -4.26
C LYS A 79 6.37 4.50 -4.88
N SER A 80 6.09 4.43 -6.19
CA SER A 80 5.11 5.31 -6.85
C SER A 80 3.70 5.12 -6.31
N VAL A 81 3.28 3.86 -6.10
CA VAL A 81 1.97 3.55 -5.51
C VAL A 81 1.90 4.09 -4.07
N LEU A 82 2.93 3.84 -3.27
CA LEU A 82 3.03 4.31 -1.89
C LEU A 82 2.97 5.83 -1.82
N TYR A 83 3.69 6.53 -2.71
CA TYR A 83 3.69 7.99 -2.78
C TYR A 83 2.33 8.56 -3.18
N ASN A 84 1.63 7.93 -4.13
CA ASN A 84 0.30 8.35 -4.54
C ASN A 84 -0.70 8.22 -3.38
N ILE A 85 -0.65 7.11 -2.63
CA ILE A 85 -1.49 6.90 -1.44
C ILE A 85 -1.11 7.90 -0.36
N TYR A 86 0.18 8.10 -0.10
CA TYR A 86 0.68 9.07 0.85
C TYR A 86 0.18 10.48 0.58
N LYS A 87 0.09 10.90 -0.70
CA LYS A 87 -0.49 12.20 -1.07
C LYS A 87 -1.99 12.34 -0.80
N LYS A 88 -2.71 11.23 -0.63
CA LYS A 88 -4.15 11.22 -0.33
C LYS A 88 -4.44 11.18 1.18
N TYR A 89 -3.42 11.00 2.01
CA TYR A 89 -3.46 11.14 3.47
C TYR A 89 -3.01 12.55 3.87
#